data_AF-F0RMU1-F1
#
_entry.id   AF-F0RMU1-F1
#
_cell.length_a   1.000
_cell.length_b   1.000
_cell.length_c   1.000
_cell.angle_alpha   90.00
_cell.angle_beta   90.00
_cell.angle_gamma   90.00
#
_symmetry.space_group_name_H-M   'P 1'
#
loop_
_entity.id
_entity.type
_entity.pdbx_description
1 polymer ?
#
loop_
_entity_poly.entity_id
_entity_poly.type
_entity_poly.pdbx_seq_one_letter_code
_entity_poly.pdbx_strand_id
1 'polypeptide(L)'
;MNHNLTMTALKLGLLAGAGMLSGCAATGPAGLSVHEALLYGAGNQRLTWVYGDLAAGQSAQLSLGGQSVQLGRVAGTESNALTVNGNSFYQSGLSGSVVQPKVTRTAQGLFDVSSAGGISELYYTDGRNWYLLNTTAGSAIAARAVSGLEGAGELTPGEAASLTRSLSGQGPLAVGVLSGSSVPDRPLSVTPEPRERRLTALSITRVAAAGTPGTGIPGTGTPTPTPGGTMTHSVLDKGNNAAASGPTVQVATTTAQAQALYALAYGRQSSRPSVPSLDGKTLVGIFMGTRSTGGYSLEVQSVEVVGGRVTVQVREKAPAADMLTTQALTSPWVIVQLNGRYSDVQVLGLGRSAGIGTVEK
;
A
#
# COMPACT_ATOMS: atom_id res chain seq x y z
N MET A 1 27.95 17.23 -91.86
CA MET A 1 27.43 18.25 -90.94
C MET A 1 26.62 17.56 -89.85
N ASN A 2 26.78 18.07 -88.63
CA ASN A 2 26.60 17.44 -87.34
C ASN A 2 25.15 17.23 -86.86
N HIS A 3 24.98 16.15 -86.07
CA HIS A 3 24.11 16.00 -84.87
C HIS A 3 22.58 15.93 -85.13
N ASN A 4 21.76 15.11 -84.48
CA ASN A 4 21.72 14.64 -83.09
C ASN A 4 20.93 13.32 -83.00
N LEU A 5 21.39 12.41 -82.13
CA LEU A 5 20.59 11.29 -81.59
C LEU A 5 19.61 11.81 -80.52
N THR A 6 18.40 11.26 -80.48
CA THR A 6 17.57 11.24 -79.26
C THR A 6 16.85 9.90 -79.15
N MET A 7 17.36 9.04 -78.27
CA MET A 7 16.68 7.82 -77.79
C MET A 7 15.68 8.22 -76.70
N THR A 8 14.40 7.97 -76.91
CA THR A 8 13.38 8.05 -75.84
C THR A 8 13.22 6.67 -75.23
N ALA A 9 13.74 6.49 -74.02
CA ALA A 9 13.65 5.26 -73.25
C ALA A 9 12.27 5.12 -72.59
N LEU A 10 11.64 3.98 -72.86
CA LEU A 10 10.43 3.46 -72.22
C LEU A 10 10.75 3.10 -70.76
N LYS A 11 10.17 3.80 -69.77
CA LYS A 11 10.24 3.42 -68.36
C LYS A 11 8.92 2.81 -67.91
N LEU A 12 8.93 1.48 -67.82
CA LEU A 12 7.94 0.67 -67.12
C LEU A 12 8.19 0.83 -65.61
N GLY A 13 7.36 1.60 -64.92
CA GLY A 13 7.39 1.77 -63.46
C GLY A 13 6.52 0.71 -62.79
N LEU A 14 7.17 -0.33 -62.28
CA LEU A 14 6.57 -1.44 -61.54
C LEU A 14 5.98 -0.94 -60.20
N LEU A 15 4.74 -1.35 -59.90
CA LEU A 15 4.14 -1.22 -58.57
C LEU A 15 4.94 -2.02 -57.54
N ALA A 16 5.43 -1.34 -56.50
CA ALA A 16 5.81 -1.97 -55.24
C ALA A 16 5.25 -1.12 -54.09
N GLY A 17 3.99 -1.38 -53.76
CA GLY A 17 3.39 -0.93 -52.50
C GLY A 17 4.04 -1.70 -51.35
N ALA A 18 5.14 -1.18 -50.83
CA ALA A 18 5.68 -1.62 -49.55
C ALA A 18 4.75 -1.08 -48.44
N GLY A 19 3.71 -1.85 -48.12
CA GLY A 19 2.97 -1.67 -46.88
C GLY A 19 3.93 -1.89 -45.73
N MET A 20 4.38 -0.80 -45.10
CA MET A 20 5.09 -0.86 -43.83
C MET A 20 4.11 -1.34 -42.77
N LEU A 21 4.06 -2.66 -42.56
CA LEU A 21 3.59 -3.25 -41.32
C LEU A 21 4.64 -2.90 -40.26
N SER A 22 4.55 -1.69 -39.71
CA SER A 22 5.24 -1.31 -38.47
C SER A 22 4.59 -2.10 -37.33
N GLY A 23 4.91 -3.39 -37.23
CA GLY A 23 4.69 -4.13 -36.01
C GLY A 23 5.53 -3.46 -34.94
N CYS A 24 4.89 -2.72 -34.02
CA CYS A 24 5.51 -2.20 -32.81
C CYS A 24 6.00 -3.39 -31.97
N ALA A 25 7.16 -3.95 -32.30
CA ALA A 25 7.87 -4.83 -31.40
C ALA A 25 8.25 -3.95 -30.20
N ALA A 26 7.75 -4.28 -29.01
CA ALA A 26 8.12 -3.60 -27.78
C ALA A 26 9.65 -3.67 -27.61
N THR A 27 10.34 -2.60 -27.98
CA THR A 27 11.78 -2.44 -27.79
C THR A 27 11.99 -1.94 -26.36
N GLY A 28 12.10 -2.88 -25.43
CA GLY A 28 12.59 -2.58 -24.09
C GLY A 28 14.00 -1.97 -24.13
N PRO A 29 14.46 -1.31 -23.05
CA PRO A 29 15.80 -0.74 -22.98
C PRO A 29 16.87 -1.83 -23.13
N ALA A 30 18.05 -1.45 -23.64
CA ALA A 30 19.19 -2.36 -23.59
C ALA A 30 19.56 -2.65 -22.12
N GLY A 31 20.09 -3.84 -21.85
CA GLY A 31 20.42 -4.23 -20.47
C GLY A 31 19.21 -4.33 -19.53
N LEU A 32 18.01 -4.64 -20.05
CA LEU A 32 16.79 -4.74 -19.25
C LEU A 32 16.96 -5.71 -18.06
N SER A 33 16.78 -5.20 -16.85
CA SER A 33 16.66 -5.99 -15.61
C SER A 33 15.36 -5.64 -14.89
N VAL A 34 14.71 -6.63 -14.28
CA VAL A 34 13.45 -6.45 -13.55
C VAL A 34 13.55 -7.06 -12.18
N HIS A 35 13.32 -6.25 -11.15
CA HIS A 35 13.37 -6.69 -9.76
C HIS A 35 12.00 -6.52 -9.11
N GLU A 36 11.61 -7.50 -8.31
CA GLU A 36 10.27 -7.61 -7.75
C GLU A 36 10.33 -7.73 -6.23
N ALA A 37 9.54 -6.94 -5.52
CA ALA A 37 9.23 -7.14 -4.11
C ALA A 37 7.75 -7.51 -3.94
N LEU A 38 7.49 -8.71 -3.44
CA LEU A 38 6.14 -9.18 -3.11
C LEU A 38 5.89 -8.93 -1.63
N LEU A 39 4.95 -8.06 -1.30
CA LEU A 39 4.64 -7.67 0.08
C LEU A 39 3.31 -8.31 0.50
N TYR A 40 3.38 -9.38 1.27
CA TYR A 40 2.22 -10.09 1.80
C TYR A 40 1.86 -9.60 3.21
N GLY A 41 0.58 -9.39 3.50
CA GLY A 41 0.10 -8.91 4.79
C GLY A 41 -0.93 -7.79 4.64
N ALA A 42 -0.77 -6.70 5.38
CA ALA A 42 -1.67 -5.55 5.29
C ALA A 42 -1.47 -4.82 3.94
N GLY A 43 -2.24 -5.23 2.92
CA GLY A 43 -2.30 -4.55 1.62
C GLY A 43 -1.63 -5.28 0.45
N ASN A 44 -1.40 -6.60 0.56
CA ASN A 44 -0.94 -7.52 -0.51
C ASN A 44 -0.62 -6.84 -1.86
N GLN A 45 0.66 -6.51 -2.08
CA GLN A 45 1.08 -5.74 -3.24
C GLN A 45 2.42 -6.22 -3.80
N ARG A 46 2.57 -6.13 -5.11
CA ARG A 46 3.82 -6.33 -5.84
C ARG A 46 4.37 -4.96 -6.24
N LEU A 47 5.62 -4.71 -5.89
CA LEU A 47 6.39 -3.58 -6.42
C LEU A 47 7.40 -4.11 -7.43
N THR A 48 7.51 -3.45 -8.58
CA THR A 48 8.39 -3.87 -9.68
C THR A 48 9.25 -2.71 -10.12
N TRP A 49 10.56 -2.80 -9.87
CA TRP A 49 11.56 -1.87 -10.39
C TRP A 49 12.10 -2.36 -11.72
N VAL A 50 12.32 -1.42 -12.64
CA VAL A 50 12.85 -1.70 -13.97
C VAL A 50 14.16 -0.94 -14.16
N TYR A 51 15.17 -1.61 -14.66
CA TYR A 51 16.50 -1.05 -14.92
C TYR A 51 16.89 -1.29 -16.38
N GLY A 52 17.78 -0.44 -16.88
CA GLY A 52 18.34 -0.57 -18.21
C GLY A 52 18.95 0.73 -18.73
N ASP A 53 19.53 0.62 -19.90
CA ASP A 53 20.14 1.73 -20.63
C ASP A 53 19.05 2.51 -21.36
N LEU A 54 18.74 3.69 -20.82
CA LEU A 54 17.84 4.66 -21.43
C LEU A 54 18.37 6.07 -21.16
N ALA A 55 18.68 6.83 -22.20
CA ALA A 55 19.15 8.20 -22.01
C ALA A 55 18.05 9.12 -21.44
N ALA A 56 18.43 10.18 -20.75
CA ALA A 56 17.47 11.17 -20.27
C ALA A 56 16.66 11.77 -21.44
N GLY A 57 15.34 11.88 -21.28
CA GLY A 57 14.43 12.35 -22.33
C GLY A 57 14.04 11.30 -23.37
N GLN A 58 14.63 10.09 -23.35
CA GLN A 58 14.17 8.97 -24.15
C GLN A 58 13.06 8.19 -23.42
N SER A 59 12.21 7.52 -24.19
CA SER A 59 11.21 6.59 -23.66
C SER A 59 11.29 5.25 -24.36
N ALA A 60 11.06 4.18 -23.61
CA ALA A 60 10.91 2.82 -24.14
C ALA A 60 9.55 2.26 -23.75
N GLN A 61 9.13 1.17 -24.38
CA GLN A 61 7.89 0.47 -24.03
C GLN A 61 8.20 -0.99 -23.74
N LEU A 62 7.54 -1.53 -22.72
CA LEU A 62 7.57 -2.96 -22.43
C LEU A 62 6.23 -3.41 -21.85
N SER A 63 5.96 -4.72 -21.87
CA SER A 63 4.78 -5.31 -21.24
C SER A 63 5.12 -5.82 -19.85
N LEU A 64 4.42 -5.35 -18.81
CA LEU A 64 4.47 -5.85 -17.43
C LEU A 64 3.11 -6.47 -17.08
N GLY A 65 3.10 -7.77 -16.77
CA GLY A 65 1.86 -8.48 -16.44
C GLY A 65 0.81 -8.47 -17.56
N GLY A 66 1.25 -8.36 -18.82
CA GLY A 66 0.37 -8.21 -19.97
C GLY A 66 -0.11 -6.77 -20.24
N GLN A 67 0.30 -5.80 -19.41
CA GLN A 67 0.00 -4.37 -19.63
C GLN A 67 1.19 -3.67 -20.27
N SER A 68 0.95 -2.96 -21.37
CA SER A 68 1.96 -2.08 -21.98
C SER A 68 2.22 -0.88 -21.07
N VAL A 69 3.48 -0.65 -20.72
CA VAL A 69 3.94 0.45 -19.88
C VAL A 69 5.02 1.27 -20.58
N GLN A 70 5.03 2.57 -20.33
CA GLN A 70 6.06 3.48 -20.81
C GLN A 70 7.18 3.59 -19.77
N LEU A 71 8.41 3.42 -20.22
CA LEU A 71 9.60 3.66 -19.43
C LEU A 71 10.17 5.05 -19.70
N GLY A 72 10.73 5.66 -18.66
CA GLY A 72 11.46 6.92 -18.78
C GLY A 72 12.62 7.01 -17.79
N ARG A 73 13.41 8.08 -17.90
CA ARG A 73 14.44 8.44 -16.93
C ARG A 73 14.25 9.89 -16.49
N VAL A 74 14.23 10.11 -15.19
CA VAL A 74 14.18 11.45 -14.60
C VAL A 74 15.59 12.02 -14.57
N ALA A 75 15.78 13.23 -15.10
CA ALA A 75 17.08 13.89 -15.06
C ALA A 75 17.44 14.30 -13.61
N GLY A 76 18.71 14.17 -13.24
CA GLY A 76 19.21 14.61 -11.93
C GLY A 76 18.79 13.75 -10.73
N THR A 77 18.36 12.51 -10.96
CA THR A 77 18.16 11.53 -9.88
C THR A 77 19.36 10.60 -9.77
N GLU A 78 19.77 10.30 -8.53
CA GLU A 78 20.78 9.27 -8.21
C GLU A 78 20.21 7.84 -8.35
N SER A 79 18.91 7.70 -8.67
CA SER A 79 18.26 6.40 -8.86
C SER A 79 18.58 5.82 -10.23
N ASN A 80 19.24 4.66 -10.25
CA ASN A 80 19.48 3.90 -11.47
C ASN A 80 18.20 3.26 -12.06
N ALA A 81 17.13 3.14 -11.26
CA ALA A 81 15.84 2.62 -11.72
C ALA A 81 15.16 3.59 -12.71
N LEU A 82 14.58 3.03 -13.77
CA LEU A 82 13.74 3.73 -14.73
C LEU A 82 12.35 3.98 -14.12
N THR A 83 11.70 5.06 -14.56
CA THR A 83 10.30 5.30 -14.21
C THR A 83 9.39 4.44 -15.08
N VAL A 84 8.28 3.98 -14.51
CA VAL A 84 7.23 3.24 -15.20
C VAL A 84 5.95 4.06 -15.15
N ASN A 85 5.47 4.51 -16.31
CA ASN A 85 4.37 5.48 -16.46
C ASN A 85 4.56 6.72 -15.56
N GLY A 86 5.80 7.20 -15.44
CA GLY A 86 6.16 8.34 -14.59
C GLY A 86 6.39 8.02 -13.10
N ASN A 87 6.14 6.79 -12.65
CA ASN A 87 6.33 6.38 -11.25
C ASN A 87 7.67 5.66 -11.03
N SER A 88 8.20 5.67 -9.80
CA SER A 88 9.49 5.02 -9.48
C SER A 88 9.47 3.48 -9.55
N PHE A 89 8.29 2.87 -9.62
CA PHE A 89 8.09 1.43 -9.79
C PHE A 89 6.68 1.18 -10.35
N TYR A 90 6.48 0.02 -10.96
CA TYR A 90 5.16 -0.50 -11.29
C TYR A 90 4.57 -1.21 -10.07
N GLN A 91 3.27 -1.02 -9.82
CA GLN A 91 2.56 -1.63 -8.71
C GLN A 91 1.39 -2.48 -9.22
N SER A 92 1.28 -3.72 -8.71
CA SER A 92 0.15 -4.62 -8.98
C SER A 92 -0.26 -5.38 -7.71
N GLY A 93 -1.40 -6.06 -7.75
CA GLY A 93 -1.88 -6.88 -6.62
C GLY A 93 -1.21 -8.25 -6.55
N LEU A 94 -1.30 -8.89 -5.38
CA LEU A 94 -0.96 -10.30 -5.19
C LEU A 94 -2.24 -11.12 -5.01
N SER A 95 -2.20 -12.36 -5.49
CA SER A 95 -3.33 -13.29 -5.40
C SER A 95 -3.14 -14.34 -4.30
N GLY A 96 -1.89 -14.69 -3.99
CA GLY A 96 -1.55 -15.64 -2.96
C GLY A 96 -1.64 -15.07 -1.55
N SER A 97 -1.55 -15.98 -0.58
CA SER A 97 -1.49 -15.67 0.85
C SER A 97 -0.43 -16.53 1.51
N VAL A 98 0.20 -15.99 2.53
CA VAL A 98 1.30 -16.64 3.27
C VAL A 98 0.99 -16.66 4.75
N VAL A 99 1.53 -17.63 5.46
CA VAL A 99 1.43 -17.70 6.91
C VAL A 99 2.28 -16.58 7.50
N GLN A 100 1.64 -15.74 8.31
CA GLN A 100 2.27 -14.57 8.92
C GLN A 100 2.98 -14.94 10.24
N PRO A 101 4.18 -14.39 10.50
CA PRO A 101 4.89 -14.63 11.74
C PRO A 101 4.20 -13.95 12.92
N LYS A 102 3.87 -14.74 13.95
CA LYS A 102 3.44 -14.21 15.25
C LYS A 102 4.68 -13.87 16.05
N VAL A 103 4.97 -12.58 16.14
CA VAL A 103 6.11 -12.04 16.90
C VAL A 103 5.59 -11.28 18.10
N THR A 104 6.19 -11.53 19.26
CA THR A 104 5.99 -10.73 20.48
C THR A 104 7.35 -10.23 20.93
N ARG A 105 7.41 -8.97 21.38
CA ARG A 105 8.61 -8.41 22.01
C ARG A 105 8.42 -8.40 23.52
N THR A 106 9.36 -8.96 24.26
CA THR A 106 9.32 -8.99 25.72
C THR A 106 9.74 -7.64 26.31
N ALA A 107 9.45 -7.43 27.60
CA ALA A 107 9.88 -6.23 28.32
C ALA A 107 11.41 -6.12 28.41
N GLN A 108 12.13 -7.25 28.36
CA GLN A 108 13.60 -7.30 28.31
C GLN A 108 14.18 -7.03 26.91
N GLY A 109 13.32 -6.77 25.91
CA GLY A 109 13.73 -6.48 24.54
C GLY A 109 14.09 -7.71 23.70
N LEU A 110 13.79 -8.92 24.20
CA LEU A 110 13.91 -10.18 23.46
C LEU A 110 12.63 -10.46 22.66
N PHE A 111 12.66 -11.49 21.81
CA PHE A 111 11.55 -11.83 20.93
C PHE A 111 11.08 -13.28 21.10
N ASP A 112 9.76 -13.47 21.04
CA ASP A 112 9.11 -14.78 20.93
C ASP A 112 8.41 -14.90 19.58
N VAL A 113 8.65 -16.00 18.85
CA VAL A 113 8.16 -16.20 17.48
C VAL A 113 7.59 -17.61 17.31
N SER A 114 6.28 -17.72 17.01
CA SER A 114 5.53 -18.99 17.04
C SER A 114 4.90 -19.46 15.71
N SER A 115 5.16 -18.79 14.58
CA SER A 115 4.59 -19.20 13.28
C SER A 115 5.35 -18.66 12.06
N ALA A 116 6.62 -19.05 11.90
CA ALA A 116 7.51 -18.45 10.90
C ALA A 116 7.20 -18.78 9.43
N GLY A 117 6.26 -19.68 9.11
CA GLY A 117 5.68 -19.76 7.74
C GLY A 117 6.68 -19.80 6.57
N GLY A 118 7.79 -20.53 6.68
CA GLY A 118 8.80 -20.60 5.61
C GLY A 118 9.71 -19.38 5.48
N ILE A 119 9.85 -18.59 6.54
CA ILE A 119 10.73 -17.42 6.63
C ILE A 119 12.20 -17.85 6.83
N SER A 120 13.09 -17.31 6.00
CA SER A 120 14.55 -17.48 6.09
C SER A 120 15.21 -16.42 6.99
N GLU A 121 14.66 -15.21 7.04
CA GLU A 121 15.18 -14.08 7.82
C GLU A 121 14.02 -13.29 8.42
N LEU A 122 14.15 -12.85 9.68
CA LEU A 122 13.08 -12.12 10.35
C LEU A 122 13.60 -10.79 10.91
N TYR A 123 13.13 -9.71 10.31
CA TYR A 123 13.40 -8.36 10.74
C TYR A 123 12.29 -7.87 11.67
N TYR A 124 12.64 -6.98 12.58
CA TYR A 124 11.71 -6.23 13.42
C TYR A 124 12.04 -4.73 13.32
N THR A 125 11.01 -3.90 13.27
CA THR A 125 11.14 -2.47 13.49
C THR A 125 10.14 -2.02 14.54
N ASP A 126 10.53 -1.04 15.36
CA ASP A 126 9.60 -0.30 16.23
C ASP A 126 8.97 0.92 15.51
N GLY A 127 9.25 1.07 14.22
CA GLY A 127 8.88 2.22 13.38
C GLY A 127 10.01 3.25 13.23
N ARG A 128 11.11 3.13 13.99
CA ARG A 128 12.29 4.02 13.87
C ARG A 128 13.59 3.23 13.74
N ASN A 129 13.77 2.26 14.62
CA ASN A 129 14.94 1.39 14.68
C ASN A 129 14.62 0.06 13.99
N TRP A 130 15.63 -0.55 13.39
CA TRP A 130 15.52 -1.83 12.71
C TRP A 130 16.47 -2.85 13.34
N TYR A 131 15.98 -4.09 13.42
CA TYR A 131 16.67 -5.21 14.03
C TYR A 131 16.49 -6.45 13.17
N LEU A 132 17.51 -7.29 13.07
CA LEU A 132 17.43 -8.63 12.50
C LEU A 132 17.56 -9.65 13.63
N LEU A 133 16.54 -10.48 13.78
CA LEU A 133 16.51 -11.52 14.80
C LEU A 133 17.55 -12.60 14.47
N ASN A 134 18.19 -13.16 15.49
CA ASN A 134 19.21 -14.19 15.34
C ASN A 134 18.64 -15.54 14.88
N THR A 135 17.35 -15.77 15.14
CA THR A 135 16.60 -16.93 14.66
C THR A 135 15.20 -16.50 14.21
N THR A 136 14.56 -17.31 13.36
CA THR A 136 13.23 -17.00 12.81
C THR A 136 12.09 -17.62 13.60
N ALA A 137 12.38 -18.47 14.60
CA ALA A 137 11.41 -19.12 15.46
C ALA A 137 12.02 -19.42 16.84
N GLY A 138 11.15 -19.56 17.85
CA GLY A 138 11.54 -19.88 19.22
C GLY A 138 11.26 -18.74 20.21
N SER A 139 11.85 -18.85 21.39
CA SER A 139 11.65 -17.92 22.50
C SER A 139 12.94 -17.27 22.95
N ALA A 140 12.83 -16.11 23.61
CA ALA A 140 13.97 -15.35 24.13
C ALA A 140 15.04 -15.04 23.05
N ILE A 141 14.60 -14.78 21.82
CA ILE A 141 15.46 -14.53 20.67
C ILE A 141 16.08 -13.15 20.81
N ALA A 142 17.41 -13.08 20.72
CA ALA A 142 18.13 -11.82 20.60
C ALA A 142 18.09 -11.30 19.16
N ALA A 143 18.26 -9.99 18.98
CA ALA A 143 18.32 -9.37 17.67
C ALA A 143 19.49 -8.41 17.57
N ARG A 144 20.08 -8.27 16.38
CA ARG A 144 21.13 -7.29 16.09
C ARG A 144 20.53 -6.05 15.46
N ALA A 145 21.04 -4.87 15.78
CA ALA A 145 20.66 -3.64 15.09
C ALA A 145 21.13 -3.65 13.63
N VAL A 146 20.29 -3.15 12.72
CA VAL A 146 20.57 -2.99 11.29
C VAL A 146 19.97 -1.69 10.78
N SER A 147 20.41 -1.22 9.61
CA SER A 147 19.96 0.06 9.02
C SER A 147 18.63 -0.02 8.27
N GLY A 148 17.94 -1.18 8.33
CA GLY A 148 16.72 -1.43 7.57
C GLY A 148 16.71 -2.84 6.99
N LEU A 149 16.17 -2.95 5.77
CA LEU A 149 16.08 -4.18 4.99
C LEU A 149 17.31 -4.43 4.09
N GLU A 150 18.44 -3.79 4.38
CA GLU A 150 19.67 -4.02 3.61
C GLU A 150 20.12 -5.48 3.76
N GLY A 151 20.38 -6.14 2.62
CA GLY A 151 20.71 -7.57 2.56
C GLY A 151 19.52 -8.52 2.70
N ALA A 152 18.29 -8.02 2.82
CA ALA A 152 17.10 -8.87 2.90
C ALA A 152 16.79 -9.50 1.54
N GLY A 153 16.90 -10.83 1.44
CA GLY A 153 16.66 -11.57 0.20
C GLY A 153 17.57 -11.11 -0.95
N GLU A 154 16.97 -10.78 -2.09
CA GLU A 154 17.68 -10.34 -3.30
C GLU A 154 17.59 -8.81 -3.52
N LEU A 155 17.08 -8.05 -2.54
CA LEU A 155 16.97 -6.60 -2.65
C LEU A 155 18.34 -5.94 -2.86
N THR A 156 18.41 -5.02 -3.82
CA THR A 156 19.54 -4.10 -3.90
C THR A 156 19.50 -3.09 -2.75
N PRO A 157 20.62 -2.43 -2.40
CA PRO A 157 20.63 -1.41 -1.36
C PRO A 157 19.62 -0.27 -1.58
N GLY A 158 19.40 0.16 -2.83
CA GLY A 158 18.43 1.20 -3.16
C GLY A 158 16.97 0.78 -2.95
N GLU A 159 16.64 -0.46 -3.31
CA GLU A 159 15.29 -1.03 -3.11
C GLU A 159 15.01 -1.26 -1.62
N ALA A 160 15.99 -1.82 -0.90
CA ALA A 160 15.95 -1.98 0.54
C ALA A 160 15.73 -0.64 1.25
N ALA A 161 16.45 0.42 0.87
CA ALA A 161 16.27 1.76 1.43
C ALA A 161 14.89 2.35 1.10
N SER A 162 14.34 2.08 -0.09
CA SER A 162 12.98 2.50 -0.46
C SER A 162 11.91 1.83 0.43
N LEU A 163 11.99 0.51 0.58
CA LEU A 163 11.08 -0.26 1.42
C LEU A 163 11.22 0.10 2.90
N THR A 164 12.46 0.26 3.39
CA THR A 164 12.75 0.69 4.77
C THR A 164 12.07 2.03 5.08
N ARG A 165 12.19 3.03 4.20
CA ARG A 165 11.51 4.32 4.36
C ARG A 165 9.99 4.17 4.34
N SER A 166 9.45 3.33 3.45
CA SER A 166 8.01 3.12 3.35
C SER A 166 7.44 2.46 4.60
N LEU A 167 8.17 1.53 5.22
CA LEU A 167 7.71 0.74 6.38
C LEU A 167 8.00 1.42 7.72
N SER A 168 9.00 2.30 7.76
CA SER A 168 9.28 3.13 8.93
C SER A 168 8.10 4.09 9.21
N GLY A 169 7.87 4.41 10.48
CA GLY A 169 6.76 5.24 10.92
C GLY A 169 5.40 4.52 11.03
N GLN A 170 5.30 3.25 10.62
CA GLN A 170 4.07 2.46 10.73
C GLN A 170 3.88 1.77 12.09
N GLY A 171 4.74 2.09 13.06
CA GLY A 171 4.79 1.43 14.37
C GLY A 171 5.48 0.06 14.30
N PRO A 172 5.28 -0.79 15.32
CA PRO A 172 5.97 -2.07 15.41
C PRO A 172 5.57 -3.06 14.30
N LEU A 173 6.54 -3.50 13.52
CA LEU A 173 6.38 -4.47 12.44
C LEU A 173 7.39 -5.60 12.55
N ALA A 174 6.96 -6.80 12.17
CA ALA A 174 7.80 -7.92 11.83
C ALA A 174 7.79 -8.09 10.31
N VAL A 175 8.98 -8.16 9.71
CA VAL A 175 9.17 -8.31 8.27
C VAL A 175 9.99 -9.58 8.03
N GLY A 176 9.33 -10.64 7.58
CA GLY A 176 9.96 -11.91 7.28
C GLY A 176 10.31 -12.03 5.80
N VAL A 177 11.53 -12.43 5.47
CA VAL A 177 11.91 -12.84 4.11
C VAL A 177 11.48 -14.28 3.90
N LEU A 178 10.64 -14.52 2.89
CA LEU A 178 10.14 -15.86 2.57
C LEU A 178 11.16 -16.63 1.74
N SER A 179 11.34 -17.90 2.09
CA SER A 179 12.07 -18.86 1.24
C SER A 179 11.30 -19.12 -0.05
N GLY A 180 12.02 -19.37 -1.16
CA GLY A 180 11.42 -19.50 -2.49
C GLY A 180 10.31 -20.55 -2.61
N SER A 181 10.40 -21.66 -1.87
CA SER A 181 9.35 -22.70 -1.83
C SER A 181 8.05 -22.26 -1.14
N SER A 182 8.09 -21.16 -0.39
CA SER A 182 6.97 -20.62 0.40
C SER A 182 6.28 -19.45 -0.29
N VAL A 183 6.73 -19.06 -1.49
CA VAL A 183 6.17 -17.94 -2.25
C VAL A 183 5.05 -18.45 -3.18
N PRO A 184 3.78 -18.04 -2.98
CA PRO A 184 2.66 -18.54 -3.76
C PRO A 184 2.53 -17.88 -5.14
N ASP A 185 2.87 -16.60 -5.27
CA ASP A 185 2.75 -15.87 -6.53
C ASP A 185 4.00 -16.03 -7.39
N ARG A 186 3.78 -16.31 -8.69
CA ARG A 186 4.86 -16.41 -9.69
C ARG A 186 5.50 -15.04 -9.98
N PRO A 187 6.73 -15.01 -10.52
CA PRO A 187 7.31 -13.80 -11.10
C PRO A 187 6.40 -13.18 -12.17
N LEU A 188 6.40 -11.86 -12.28
CA LEU A 188 5.55 -11.13 -13.22
C LEU A 188 5.89 -11.49 -14.67
N SER A 189 4.93 -11.63 -15.58
CA SER A 189 5.26 -11.80 -17.00
C SER A 189 5.84 -10.50 -17.57
N VAL A 190 7.00 -10.55 -18.22
CA VAL A 190 7.67 -9.36 -18.80
C VAL A 190 7.99 -9.61 -20.27
N THR A 191 7.76 -8.61 -21.13
CA THR A 191 8.14 -8.68 -22.55
C THR A 191 8.71 -7.33 -23.01
N PRO A 192 9.94 -7.28 -23.58
CA PRO A 192 10.83 -8.41 -23.88
C PRO A 192 11.40 -9.08 -22.61
N GLU A 193 11.92 -10.31 -22.74
CA GLU A 193 12.50 -11.08 -21.64
C GLU A 193 13.66 -10.30 -20.99
N PRO A 194 13.64 -10.05 -19.65
CA PRO A 194 14.74 -9.41 -18.95
C PRO A 194 16.01 -10.28 -18.96
N ARG A 195 17.18 -9.64 -18.95
CA ARG A 195 18.48 -10.33 -18.79
C ARG A 195 18.73 -10.79 -17.37
N GLU A 196 18.25 -10.02 -16.40
CA GLU A 196 18.35 -10.33 -14.99
C GLU A 196 16.98 -10.16 -14.34
N ARG A 197 16.68 -11.08 -13.42
CA ARG A 197 15.49 -11.03 -12.59
C ARG A 197 15.89 -11.25 -11.15
N ARG A 198 15.31 -10.43 -10.26
CA ARG A 198 15.41 -10.62 -8.82
C ARG A 198 14.05 -10.62 -8.20
N LEU A 199 13.86 -11.44 -7.18
CA LEU A 199 12.57 -11.55 -6.51
C LEU A 199 12.78 -11.72 -5.02
N THR A 200 12.27 -10.75 -4.25
CA THR A 200 12.21 -10.84 -2.80
C THR A 200 10.76 -10.87 -2.34
N ALA A 201 10.39 -11.89 -1.58
CA ALA A 201 9.05 -12.02 -1.02
C ALA A 201 9.09 -11.75 0.48
N LEU A 202 8.26 -10.83 0.95
CA LEU A 202 8.22 -10.35 2.33
C LEU A 202 6.85 -10.60 2.95
N SER A 203 6.83 -11.21 4.13
CA SER A 203 5.66 -11.25 5.02
C SER A 203 5.73 -10.09 6.00
N ILE A 204 4.71 -9.22 6.03
CA ILE A 204 4.67 -8.03 6.89
C ILE A 204 3.52 -8.16 7.87
N THR A 205 3.86 -8.21 9.16
CA THR A 205 2.91 -8.36 10.26
C THR A 205 3.08 -7.26 11.28
N ARG A 206 1.97 -6.69 11.78
CA ARG A 206 2.01 -5.77 12.92
C ARG A 206 2.32 -6.53 14.20
N VAL A 207 3.27 -6.03 14.98
CA VAL A 207 3.63 -6.58 16.28
C VAL A 207 2.86 -5.82 17.35
N ALA A 208 2.19 -6.53 18.25
CA ALA A 208 1.57 -5.89 19.39
C ALA A 208 2.66 -5.27 20.28
N ALA A 209 2.47 -4.03 20.71
CA ALA A 209 3.36 -3.44 21.72
C ALA A 209 3.34 -4.32 22.97
N ALA A 210 4.49 -4.49 23.61
CA ALA A 210 4.60 -5.24 24.87
C ALA A 210 3.61 -4.65 25.88
N GLY A 211 2.51 -5.35 26.13
CA GLY A 211 1.65 -5.04 27.26
C GLY A 211 2.47 -5.24 28.53
N THR A 212 2.33 -4.35 29.50
CA THR A 212 2.74 -4.62 30.87
C THR A 212 2.20 -5.99 31.27
N PRO A 213 3.01 -6.88 31.89
CA PRO A 213 2.50 -8.17 32.34
C PRO A 213 1.36 -7.91 33.32
N GLY A 214 0.12 -8.14 32.88
CA GLY A 214 -0.97 -8.37 33.81
C GLY A 214 -0.61 -9.64 34.56
N THR A 215 -0.54 -9.55 35.88
CA THR A 215 -0.25 -10.66 36.78
C THR A 215 -1.33 -11.73 36.61
N GLY A 216 -1.13 -12.64 35.66
CA GLY A 216 -2.01 -13.74 35.36
C GLY A 216 -1.70 -14.90 36.30
N ILE A 217 -2.66 -15.24 37.15
CA ILE A 217 -2.73 -16.52 37.87
C ILE A 217 -2.75 -17.65 36.81
N PRO A 218 -1.99 -18.75 36.98
CA PRO A 218 -1.97 -19.86 36.04
C PRO A 218 -3.33 -20.57 35.99
N GLY A 219 -4.06 -20.38 34.90
CA GLY A 219 -5.24 -21.16 34.54
C GLY A 219 -4.96 -21.91 33.23
N THR A 220 -4.87 -23.23 33.32
CA THR A 220 -4.79 -24.14 32.18
C THR A 220 -6.06 -24.05 31.33
N GLY A 221 -5.90 -23.63 30.08
CA GLY A 221 -6.96 -23.66 29.08
C GLY A 221 -6.48 -23.09 27.75
N THR A 222 -6.22 -23.97 26.79
CA THR A 222 -5.98 -23.61 25.39
C THR A 222 -7.15 -22.77 24.86
N PRO A 223 -6.98 -21.52 24.40
CA PRO A 223 -8.06 -20.80 23.76
C PRO A 223 -8.05 -21.09 22.26
N THR A 224 -9.03 -21.86 21.83
CA THR A 224 -9.55 -21.90 20.46
C THR A 224 -9.90 -20.48 20.00
N PRO A 225 -9.59 -20.05 18.75
CA PRO A 225 -9.97 -18.72 18.28
C PRO A 225 -11.49 -18.61 18.11
N THR A 226 -12.11 -17.68 18.83
CA THR A 226 -13.54 -17.32 18.73
C THR A 226 -13.76 -16.39 17.53
N PRO A 227 -14.75 -16.65 16.64
CA PRO A 227 -15.16 -15.71 15.60
C PRO A 227 -15.66 -14.38 16.19
N GLY A 228 -15.22 -13.26 15.62
CA GLY A 228 -15.58 -11.90 16.04
C GLY A 228 -17.06 -11.58 15.87
N GLY A 229 -17.67 -10.92 16.86
CA GLY A 229 -19.08 -10.50 16.81
C GLY A 229 -19.27 -9.18 16.05
N THR A 230 -20.24 -9.16 15.14
CA THR A 230 -20.74 -7.92 14.52
C THR A 230 -21.37 -7.01 15.58
N MET A 231 -21.02 -5.71 15.57
CA MET A 231 -21.55 -4.72 16.51
C MET A 231 -22.57 -3.80 15.84
N THR A 232 -23.64 -3.44 16.56
CA THR A 232 -24.58 -2.40 16.15
C THR A 232 -23.91 -1.02 16.19
N HIS A 233 -23.95 -0.29 15.07
CA HIS A 233 -23.45 1.07 14.94
C HIS A 233 -24.57 2.02 14.48
N SER A 234 -24.42 3.32 14.74
CA SER A 234 -25.33 4.34 14.22
C SER A 234 -24.54 5.40 13.47
N VAL A 235 -24.97 5.77 12.26
CA VAL A 235 -24.40 6.92 11.54
C VAL A 235 -25.07 8.17 12.10
N LEU A 236 -24.29 9.02 12.77
CA LEU A 236 -24.82 10.25 13.37
C LEU A 236 -25.02 11.34 12.33
N ASP A 237 -24.03 11.52 11.44
CA ASP A 237 -24.13 12.46 10.33
C ASP A 237 -23.10 12.16 9.25
N LYS A 238 -23.29 12.76 8.07
CA LYS A 238 -22.39 12.70 6.93
C LYS A 238 -22.48 13.98 6.09
N GLY A 239 -21.39 14.31 5.41
CA GLY A 239 -21.34 15.49 4.57
C GLY A 239 -20.28 15.41 3.47
N ASN A 240 -20.24 16.44 2.64
CA ASN A 240 -19.36 16.52 1.47
C ASN A 240 -18.30 17.61 1.57
N ASN A 241 -18.24 18.37 2.66
CA ASN A 241 -17.42 19.59 2.76
C ASN A 241 -16.64 19.69 4.09
N ALA A 242 -15.92 18.64 4.49
CA ALA A 242 -15.01 18.72 5.63
C ALA A 242 -13.83 19.67 5.36
N ALA A 243 -13.18 20.11 6.43
CA ALA A 243 -11.91 20.83 6.38
C ALA A 243 -10.69 19.91 6.17
N ALA A 244 -10.89 18.58 6.14
CA ALA A 244 -9.82 17.60 5.92
C ALA A 244 -9.26 17.67 4.49
N SER A 245 -7.95 17.87 4.37
CA SER A 245 -7.25 17.97 3.08
C SER A 245 -6.88 16.61 2.49
N GLY A 246 -6.59 15.60 3.33
CA GLY A 246 -6.30 14.22 2.94
C GLY A 246 -7.12 13.18 3.73
N PRO A 247 -7.06 11.89 3.37
CA PRO A 247 -7.78 10.84 4.08
C PRO A 247 -7.32 10.74 5.54
N THR A 248 -8.25 10.76 6.48
CA THR A 248 -7.94 10.67 7.91
C THR A 248 -9.09 10.08 8.72
N VAL A 249 -8.77 9.54 9.89
CA VAL A 249 -9.73 8.97 10.84
C VAL A 249 -9.48 9.59 12.21
N GLN A 250 -10.54 10.11 12.84
CA GLN A 250 -10.49 10.62 14.20
C GLN A 250 -11.39 9.80 15.12
N VAL A 251 -10.86 9.42 16.28
CA VAL A 251 -11.60 8.69 17.31
C VAL A 251 -11.77 9.60 18.52
N ALA A 252 -13.02 9.80 18.93
CA ALA A 252 -13.36 10.62 20.07
C ALA A 252 -14.06 9.81 21.15
N THR A 253 -13.46 9.81 22.34
CA THR A 253 -14.02 9.23 23.56
C THR A 253 -14.24 10.28 24.66
N THR A 254 -13.81 11.52 24.42
CA THR A 254 -14.01 12.69 25.29
C THR A 254 -14.69 13.84 24.55
N THR A 255 -15.34 14.73 25.29
CA THR A 255 -16.03 15.91 24.72
C THR A 255 -15.07 16.78 23.91
N ALA A 256 -13.83 16.98 24.38
CA ALA A 256 -12.83 17.79 23.67
C ALA A 256 -12.44 17.16 22.32
N GLN A 257 -12.24 15.84 22.28
CA GLN A 257 -11.94 15.13 21.03
C GLN A 257 -13.13 15.17 20.07
N ALA A 258 -14.35 15.04 20.59
CA ALA A 258 -15.54 15.10 19.77
C ALA A 258 -15.78 16.52 19.23
N GLN A 259 -15.39 17.57 19.96
CA GLN A 259 -15.36 18.94 19.47
C GLN A 259 -14.33 19.13 18.35
N ALA A 260 -13.13 18.55 18.48
CA ALA A 260 -12.11 18.59 17.42
C ALA A 260 -12.57 17.86 16.15
N LEU A 261 -13.19 16.69 16.31
CA LEU A 261 -13.79 15.91 15.23
C LEU A 261 -14.90 16.69 14.51
N TYR A 262 -15.82 17.31 15.26
CA TYR A 262 -16.85 18.18 14.68
C TYR A 262 -16.24 19.44 14.06
N ALA A 263 -15.14 19.97 14.59
CA ALA A 263 -14.45 21.09 13.97
C ALA A 263 -13.88 20.74 12.60
N LEU A 264 -13.37 19.52 12.44
CA LEU A 264 -12.89 19.03 11.15
C LEU A 264 -14.05 18.75 10.17
N ALA A 265 -15.12 18.11 10.64
CA ALA A 265 -16.28 17.74 9.83
C ALA A 265 -17.08 18.94 9.31
N TYR A 266 -17.32 19.93 10.17
CA TYR A 266 -18.12 21.12 9.86
C TYR A 266 -17.26 22.36 9.58
N GLY A 267 -15.94 22.20 9.45
CA GLY A 267 -14.99 23.32 9.39
C GLY A 267 -15.15 24.27 8.20
N ARG A 268 -15.94 23.90 7.19
CA ARG A 268 -16.28 24.74 6.03
C ARG A 268 -17.76 25.15 5.99
N GLN A 269 -18.48 25.00 7.09
CA GLN A 269 -19.89 25.41 7.23
C GLN A 269 -20.00 26.59 8.19
N SER A 270 -20.95 27.49 7.91
CA SER A 270 -21.19 28.69 8.72
C SER A 270 -21.86 28.39 10.06
N SER A 271 -22.53 27.25 10.18
CA SER A 271 -23.10 26.74 11.43
C SER A 271 -22.59 25.33 11.72
N ARG A 272 -22.18 25.10 12.97
CA ARG A 272 -21.72 23.80 13.47
C ARG A 272 -22.71 23.29 14.52
N PRO A 273 -23.23 22.06 14.39
CA PRO A 273 -24.06 21.44 15.41
C PRO A 273 -23.31 21.25 16.75
N SER A 274 -24.07 21.22 17.85
CA SER A 274 -23.51 20.81 19.14
C SER A 274 -23.12 19.33 19.13
N VAL A 275 -22.03 19.02 19.82
CA VAL A 275 -21.53 17.65 19.96
C VAL A 275 -22.50 16.86 20.87
N PRO A 276 -22.94 15.65 20.48
CA PRO A 276 -23.79 14.82 21.32
C PRO A 276 -23.03 14.30 22.54
N SER A 277 -23.75 14.02 23.63
CA SER A 277 -23.15 13.40 24.82
C SER A 277 -22.54 12.04 24.47
N LEU A 278 -21.33 11.78 24.99
CA LEU A 278 -20.61 10.55 24.71
C LEU A 278 -21.00 9.42 25.66
N ASP A 279 -21.28 9.64 26.95
CA ASP A 279 -21.82 8.64 27.90
C ASP A 279 -21.38 7.17 27.69
N GLY A 280 -20.07 6.93 27.56
CA GLY A 280 -19.52 5.57 27.36
C GLY A 280 -19.54 5.06 25.92
N LYS A 281 -19.84 5.91 24.95
CA LYS A 281 -19.83 5.69 23.51
C LYS A 281 -18.58 6.29 22.88
N THR A 282 -18.27 5.83 21.68
CA THR A 282 -17.14 6.32 20.87
C THR A 282 -17.67 6.91 19.58
N LEU A 283 -17.15 8.08 19.18
CA LEU A 283 -17.38 8.62 17.84
C LEU A 283 -16.18 8.35 16.96
N VAL A 284 -16.44 7.96 15.72
CA VAL A 284 -15.43 7.72 14.69
C VAL A 284 -15.76 8.60 13.51
N GLY A 285 -14.93 9.61 13.27
CA GLY A 285 -15.01 10.50 12.13
C GLY A 285 -14.10 9.98 11.02
N ILE A 286 -14.67 9.70 9.86
CA ILE A 286 -13.96 9.15 8.71
C ILE A 286 -14.00 10.18 7.61
N PHE A 287 -12.83 10.61 7.14
CA PHE A 287 -12.66 11.69 6.18
C PHE A 287 -11.93 11.19 4.95
N MET A 288 -12.47 11.50 3.79
CA MET A 288 -11.95 11.04 2.49
C MET A 288 -10.83 11.93 1.94
N GLY A 289 -10.65 13.12 2.51
CA GLY A 289 -9.78 14.15 1.96
C GLY A 289 -10.39 14.84 0.74
N THR A 290 -9.62 15.76 0.16
CA THR A 290 -10.12 16.61 -0.94
C THR A 290 -10.33 15.81 -2.23
N ARG A 291 -11.48 16.03 -2.88
CA ARG A 291 -11.82 15.53 -4.22
C ARG A 291 -12.08 16.70 -5.16
N SER A 292 -11.63 16.55 -6.41
CA SER A 292 -11.65 17.60 -7.43
C SER A 292 -13.03 17.83 -8.05
N THR A 293 -13.98 16.92 -7.84
CA THR A 293 -15.37 17.06 -8.31
C THR A 293 -16.37 16.71 -7.21
N GLY A 294 -17.61 17.15 -7.38
CA GLY A 294 -18.75 16.70 -6.58
C GLY A 294 -19.20 15.28 -6.94
N GLY A 295 -20.07 14.70 -6.10
CA GLY A 295 -20.67 13.39 -6.33
C GLY A 295 -20.00 12.22 -5.61
N TYR A 296 -18.88 12.45 -4.93
CA TYR A 296 -18.26 11.46 -4.03
C TYR A 296 -18.97 11.41 -2.67
N SER A 297 -19.16 10.22 -2.11
CA SER A 297 -19.69 10.03 -0.75
C SER A 297 -19.09 8.80 -0.06
N LEU A 298 -19.24 8.73 1.27
CA LEU A 298 -18.86 7.57 2.07
C LEU A 298 -20.08 6.84 2.60
N GLU A 299 -20.02 5.52 2.54
CA GLU A 299 -21.02 4.61 3.08
C GLU A 299 -20.37 3.64 4.06
N VAL A 300 -20.94 3.47 5.25
CA VAL A 300 -20.45 2.51 6.25
C VAL A 300 -21.14 1.18 6.00
N GLN A 301 -20.36 0.13 5.78
CA GLN A 301 -20.86 -1.20 5.44
C GLN A 301 -21.01 -2.11 6.67
N SER A 302 -19.98 -2.15 7.52
CA SER A 302 -20.00 -2.96 8.74
C SER A 302 -19.11 -2.38 9.82
N VAL A 303 -19.43 -2.74 11.06
CA VAL A 303 -18.59 -2.49 12.23
C VAL A 303 -18.45 -3.78 13.01
N GLU A 304 -17.22 -4.21 13.23
CA GLU A 304 -16.87 -5.43 13.94
C GLU A 304 -15.96 -5.13 15.12
N VAL A 305 -16.19 -5.81 16.24
CA VAL A 305 -15.35 -5.68 17.43
C VAL A 305 -14.73 -7.01 17.77
N VAL A 306 -13.40 -7.06 17.76
CA VAL A 306 -12.64 -8.26 18.07
C VAL A 306 -11.54 -7.90 19.04
N GLY A 307 -11.56 -8.49 20.24
CA GLY A 307 -10.52 -8.27 21.26
C GLY A 307 -10.35 -6.81 21.69
N GLY A 308 -11.43 -6.01 21.65
CA GLY A 308 -11.39 -4.59 22.02
C GLY A 308 -10.94 -3.62 20.91
N ARG A 309 -10.58 -4.12 19.72
CA ARG A 309 -10.36 -3.32 18.51
C ARG A 309 -11.63 -3.26 17.67
N VAL A 310 -11.96 -2.08 17.16
CA VAL A 310 -13.07 -1.88 16.23
C VAL A 310 -12.53 -1.85 14.81
N THR A 311 -13.16 -2.60 13.90
CA THR A 311 -12.94 -2.48 12.45
C THR A 311 -14.21 -1.91 11.82
N VAL A 312 -14.09 -0.78 11.13
CA VAL A 312 -15.18 -0.13 10.39
C VAL A 312 -14.91 -0.30 8.90
N GLN A 313 -15.74 -1.06 8.21
CA GLN A 313 -15.68 -1.15 6.74
C GLN A 313 -16.48 -0.01 6.13
N VAL A 314 -15.86 0.75 5.24
CA VAL A 314 -16.48 1.84 4.49
C VAL A 314 -16.28 1.63 3.00
N ARG A 315 -17.23 2.12 2.21
CA ARG A 315 -17.17 2.12 0.76
C ARG A 315 -17.17 3.56 0.25
N GLU A 316 -16.21 3.87 -0.61
CA GLU A 316 -16.23 5.06 -1.45
C GLU A 316 -17.27 4.87 -2.57
N LYS A 317 -18.22 5.81 -2.66
CA LYS A 317 -19.15 5.91 -3.78
C LYS A 317 -18.73 7.08 -4.64
N ALA A 318 -18.19 6.76 -5.81
CA ALA A 318 -17.84 7.74 -6.85
C ALA A 318 -19.07 8.12 -7.69
N PRO A 319 -19.11 9.31 -8.31
CA PRO A 319 -20.11 9.64 -9.31
C PRO A 319 -20.00 8.68 -10.51
N ALA A 320 -21.13 8.42 -11.18
CA ALA A 320 -21.12 7.60 -12.40
C ALA A 320 -20.34 8.32 -13.52
N ALA A 321 -19.73 7.55 -14.41
CA ALA A 321 -18.84 8.09 -15.46
C ALA A 321 -19.53 9.07 -16.43
N ASP A 322 -20.85 8.97 -16.53
CA ASP A 322 -21.74 9.78 -17.37
C ASP A 322 -22.52 10.85 -16.57
N MET A 323 -22.32 10.92 -15.25
CA MET A 323 -23.00 11.90 -14.39
C MET A 323 -22.36 13.28 -14.55
N LEU A 324 -23.17 14.30 -14.81
CA LEU A 324 -22.73 15.69 -14.74
C LEU A 324 -22.31 16.03 -13.30
N THR A 325 -21.01 16.05 -13.04
CA THR A 325 -20.45 16.45 -11.74
C THR A 325 -20.22 17.95 -11.68
N THR A 326 -20.44 18.56 -10.53
CA THR A 326 -20.01 19.94 -10.28
C THR A 326 -18.49 20.02 -10.16
N GLN A 327 -17.87 21.03 -10.78
CA GLN A 327 -16.44 21.33 -10.65
C GLN A 327 -16.21 22.12 -9.36
N ALA A 328 -16.39 21.46 -8.23
CA ALA A 328 -16.20 22.04 -6.91
C ALA A 328 -15.35 21.11 -6.05
N LEU A 329 -14.39 21.68 -5.32
CA LEU A 329 -13.60 20.92 -4.35
C LEU A 329 -14.51 20.47 -3.21
N THR A 330 -14.60 19.15 -3.03
CA THR A 330 -15.35 18.53 -1.94
C THR A 330 -14.41 17.77 -1.01
N SER A 331 -14.83 17.48 0.21
CA SER A 331 -14.15 16.59 1.15
C SER A 331 -15.19 15.76 1.89
N PRO A 332 -15.59 14.58 1.33
CA PRO A 332 -16.61 13.74 1.94
C PRO A 332 -16.19 13.15 3.29
N TRP A 333 -17.16 13.03 4.18
CA TRP A 333 -16.96 12.53 5.54
C TRP A 333 -18.20 11.85 6.11
N VAL A 334 -18.02 11.00 7.10
CA VAL A 334 -19.08 10.37 7.89
C VAL A 334 -18.66 10.26 9.35
N ILE A 335 -19.61 10.42 10.27
CA ILE A 335 -19.42 10.23 11.72
C ILE A 335 -20.26 9.04 12.16
N VAL A 336 -19.60 8.04 12.73
CA VAL A 336 -20.23 6.82 13.27
C VAL A 336 -20.16 6.86 14.79
N GLN A 337 -21.26 6.53 15.45
CA GLN A 337 -21.33 6.28 16.88
C GLN A 337 -21.33 4.79 17.16
N LEU A 338 -20.47 4.39 18.10
CA LEU A 338 -20.30 3.03 18.57
C LEU A 338 -20.69 2.96 20.04
N ASN A 339 -21.42 1.90 20.41
CA ASN A 339 -21.74 1.62 21.80
C ASN A 339 -20.52 1.00 22.47
N GLY A 340 -19.91 1.69 23.44
CA GLY A 340 -18.67 1.27 24.10
C GLY A 340 -17.52 2.25 23.90
N ARG A 341 -16.49 2.13 24.74
CA ARG A 341 -15.28 2.96 24.69
C ARG A 341 -14.17 2.22 23.94
N TYR A 342 -13.78 2.78 22.81
CA TYR A 342 -12.78 2.22 21.93
C TYR A 342 -11.74 3.28 21.59
N SER A 343 -10.47 2.93 21.74
CA SER A 343 -9.35 3.80 21.38
C SER A 343 -8.57 3.31 20.17
N ASP A 344 -8.84 2.08 19.72
CA ASP A 344 -8.20 1.41 18.60
C ASP A 344 -9.26 1.08 17.54
N VAL A 345 -9.38 1.99 16.56
CA VAL A 345 -10.34 1.87 15.45
C VAL A 345 -9.60 1.84 14.13
N GLN A 346 -9.85 0.78 13.37
CA GLN A 346 -9.32 0.58 12.03
C GLN A 346 -10.43 0.79 10.99
N VAL A 347 -10.17 1.60 9.96
CA VAL A 347 -11.12 1.80 8.85
C VAL A 347 -10.61 1.09 7.59
N LEU A 348 -11.49 0.34 6.91
CA LEU A 348 -11.18 -0.42 5.69
C LEU A 348 -12.02 0.11 4.51
N GLY A 349 -11.47 0.09 3.28
CA GLY A 349 -12.25 0.34 2.04
C GLY A 349 -12.29 1.79 1.51
N LEU A 350 -11.56 2.71 2.13
CA LEU A 350 -11.09 3.97 1.53
C LEU A 350 -9.72 3.74 0.88
N GLY A 351 -9.48 4.24 -0.34
CA GLY A 351 -8.21 4.04 -1.08
C GLY A 351 -6.97 4.21 -0.19
N ARG A 352 -6.04 3.23 -0.23
CA ARG A 352 -5.03 2.95 0.82
C ARG A 352 -5.65 3.07 2.22
N SER A 353 -6.18 1.94 2.74
CA SER A 353 -6.57 1.70 4.14
C SER A 353 -6.53 2.96 5.00
N ALA A 354 -7.60 3.77 4.96
CA ALA A 354 -7.69 5.00 5.74
C ALA A 354 -7.25 4.71 7.18
N GLY A 355 -6.27 5.47 7.67
CA GLY A 355 -5.42 5.10 8.80
C GLY A 355 -6.13 4.69 10.08
N ILE A 356 -5.35 4.15 11.02
CA ILE A 356 -5.83 3.84 12.37
C ILE A 356 -6.15 5.17 13.05
N GLY A 357 -7.40 5.36 13.46
CA GLY A 357 -7.76 6.46 14.32
C GLY A 357 -7.39 6.10 15.76
N THR A 358 -6.51 6.87 16.37
CA THR A 358 -6.19 6.74 17.79
C THR A 358 -6.70 7.95 18.56
N VAL A 359 -7.09 7.73 19.80
CA VAL A 359 -7.48 8.78 20.74
C VAL A 359 -6.23 9.60 21.07
N GLU A 360 -6.13 10.83 20.54
CA GLU A 360 -5.05 11.76 20.92
C GLU A 360 -5.19 12.12 22.40
N LYS A 361 -4.10 11.98 23.17
CA LYS A 361 -4.06 12.27 24.61
C LYS A 361 -4.16 13.75 24.91
#